data_AF-A0A4Y8S3I8-F1
#
_entry.id   AF-A0A4Y8S3I8-F1
#
_cell.length_a   1.000
_cell.length_b   1.000
_cell.length_c   1.000
_cell.angle_alpha   90.00
_cell.angle_beta   90.00
_cell.angle_gamma   90.00
#
_symmetry.space_group_name_H-M   'P 1'
#
loop_
_entity.id
_entity.type
_entity.pdbx_description
1 polymer ?
#
loop_
_entity_poly.entity_id
_entity_poly.type
_entity_poly.pdbx_seq_one_letter_code
_entity_poly.pdbx_strand_id
1 'polypeptide(L)' 'MSEYRLDRTAFKAQTAEEAADHHSYYKDLSLKERLDIVDYLNSIAYNYPLNDPPKMDRTAFSMRGRKKNG' A
#
# COMPACT_ATOMS: atom_id res chain seq x y z
N MET A 1 -20.99 -25.97 4.21
CA MET A 1 -20.53 -25.23 3.02
C MET A 1 -21.10 -23.82 3.15
N SER A 2 -20.25 -22.83 3.44
CA SER A 2 -20.67 -21.44 3.60
C SER A 2 -21.15 -20.88 2.27
N GLU A 3 -22.35 -20.31 2.24
CA GLU A 3 -22.91 -19.66 1.05
C GLU A 3 -22.03 -18.47 0.67
N TYR A 4 -21.29 -18.58 -0.43
CA TYR A 4 -20.65 -17.43 -1.07
C TYR A 4 -21.75 -16.61 -1.77
N ARG A 5 -22.50 -15.81 -1.01
CA ARG A 5 -23.45 -14.86 -1.59
C ARG A 5 -22.66 -13.65 -2.09
N LEU A 6 -22.72 -13.40 -3.39
CA LEU A 6 -22.13 -12.20 -3.99
C LEU A 6 -22.85 -10.98 -3.42
N ASP A 7 -22.13 -10.15 -2.67
CA ASP A 7 -22.66 -8.89 -2.16
C ASP A 7 -22.79 -7.89 -3.33
N ARG A 8 -24.03 -7.62 -3.72
CA ARG A 8 -24.38 -6.72 -4.83
C ARG A 8 -24.42 -5.25 -4.41
N THR A 9 -24.17 -4.94 -3.15
CA THR A 9 -24.09 -3.56 -2.64
C THR A 9 -22.69 -2.96 -2.77
N ALA A 10 -21.67 -3.77 -3.08
CA ALA A 10 -20.30 -3.31 -3.28
C ALA A 10 -20.11 -2.39 -4.50
N PHE A 11 -21.06 -2.40 -5.44
CA PHE A 11 -20.99 -1.59 -6.66
C PHE A 11 -21.91 -0.38 -6.54
N LYS A 12 -21.32 0.80 -6.31
CA LYS A 12 -22.00 2.09 -6.43
C LYS A 12 -21.99 2.51 -7.90
N ALA A 13 -23.12 2.99 -8.42
CA ALA A 13 -23.13 3.71 -9.69
C ALA A 13 -22.38 5.03 -9.48
N GLN A 14 -21.13 5.09 -9.93
CA GLN A 14 -20.24 6.23 -9.81
C GLN A 14 -19.70 6.61 -11.19
N THR A 15 -19.42 7.89 -11.40
CA THR A 15 -18.82 8.35 -12.65
C THR A 15 -17.34 7.96 -12.73
N ALA A 16 -16.76 7.96 -13.94
CA ALA A 16 -15.33 7.70 -14.10
C ALA A 16 -14.46 8.73 -13.35
N GLU A 17 -14.95 9.97 -13.23
CA GLU A 17 -14.31 11.05 -12.49
C GLU A 17 -14.35 10.79 -10.98
N GLU A 18 -15.50 10.37 -10.45
CA GLU A 18 -15.64 9.98 -9.04
C GLU A 18 -14.78 8.75 -8.70
N ALA A 19 -14.70 7.78 -9.61
CA ALA A 19 -13.86 6.60 -9.43
C ALA A 19 -12.36 6.94 -9.42
N ALA A 20 -11.95 8.01 -10.11
CA ALA A 20 -10.56 8.46 -10.16
C ALA A 20 -10.16 9.34 -8.96
N ASP A 21 -11.12 9.88 -8.21
CA ASP A 21 -10.86 10.73 -7.05
C ASP A 21 -10.54 9.91 -5.79
N HIS A 22 -9.44 9.18 -5.82
CA HIS A 22 -8.89 8.53 -4.63
C HIS A 22 -8.21 9.53 -3.69
N HIS A 23 -7.84 10.71 -4.20
CA HIS A 23 -7.09 11.71 -3.47
C HIS A 23 -7.92 12.35 -2.35
N SER A 24 -9.18 12.68 -2.61
CA SER A 24 -10.08 13.22 -1.58
C SER A 24 -10.29 12.22 -0.43
N TYR A 25 -10.52 10.95 -0.74
CA TYR A 25 -10.69 9.90 0.25
C TYR A 25 -9.45 9.76 1.16
N TYR A 26 -8.26 9.63 0.58
CA TYR A 26 -7.05 9.47 1.39
C TYR A 26 -6.68 10.74 2.16
N LYS A 27 -7.05 11.93 1.68
CA LYS A 27 -6.80 13.20 2.37
C LYS A 27 -7.47 13.28 3.74
N ASP A 28 -8.62 12.65 3.90
CA ASP A 28 -9.39 12.70 5.15
C ASP A 28 -8.87 11.69 6.19
N LEU A 29 -8.01 10.76 5.80
CA LEU A 29 -7.40 9.76 6.68
C LEU A 29 -6.19 10.30 7.42
N SER A 30 -5.99 9.79 8.65
CA SER A 30 -4.77 9.98 9.42
C SER A 30 -3.56 9.32 8.75
N LEU A 31 -2.35 9.75 9.10
CA LEU A 31 -1.13 9.15 8.57
C LEU A 31 -1.02 7.65 8.88
N LYS A 32 -1.51 7.22 10.06
CA LYS A 32 -1.50 5.82 10.44
C LYS A 32 -2.39 4.98 9.52
N GLU A 33 -3.63 5.41 9.31
CA GLU A 33 -4.57 4.70 8.43
C GLU A 33 -4.07 4.64 6.98
N ARG A 34 -3.43 5.72 6.51
CA ARG A 34 -2.78 5.70 5.18
C ARG A 34 -1.66 4.68 5.10
N LEU A 35 -0.82 4.57 6.14
CA LEU A 35 0.26 3.59 6.19
C LEU A 35 -0.29 2.17 6.23
N ASP A 36 -1.33 1.91 7.02
CA ASP A 36 -1.98 0.60 7.11
C ASP A 36 -2.57 0.17 5.75
N ILE A 37 -3.18 1.11 5.01
CA ILE A 37 -3.69 0.86 3.65
C ILE A 37 -2.55 0.56 2.68
N VAL A 38 -1.48 1.36 2.71
CA VAL A 38 -0.32 1.15 1.83
C VAL A 38 0.34 -0.20 2.10
N ASP A 39 0.47 -0.60 3.35
CA ASP A 39 1.04 -1.90 3.72
C ASP A 39 0.19 -3.05 3.17
N TYR A 40 -1.14 -2.97 3.31
CA TYR A 40 -2.07 -3.93 2.74
C TYR A 40 -2.00 -4.02 1.21
N LEU A 41 -1.97 -2.88 0.52
CA LEU A 41 -1.86 -2.86 -0.94
C LEU A 41 -0.54 -3.46 -1.42
N ASN A 42 0.57 -3.18 -0.71
CA ASN A 42 1.87 -3.77 -1.02
C ASN A 42 1.89 -5.28 -0.75
N SER A 43 1.24 -5.74 0.32
CA SER A 43 1.17 -7.18 0.65
C SER A 43 0.46 -7.97 -0.44
N ILE A 44 -0.59 -7.39 -1.04
CA ILE A 44 -1.27 -7.97 -2.21
C ILE A 44 -0.36 -7.93 -3.44
N ALA A 45 0.23 -6.77 -3.76
CA ALA A 45 1.01 -6.57 -4.98
C ALA A 45 2.24 -7.48 -5.05
N TYR A 46 2.90 -7.72 -3.92
CA TYR A 46 4.12 -8.51 -3.81
C TYR A 46 3.90 -9.87 -3.14
N ASN A 47 2.65 -10.24 -2.85
CA ASN A 47 2.23 -11.53 -2.31
C ASN A 47 3.02 -11.95 -1.05
N TYR A 48 3.01 -11.11 -0.03
CA TYR A 48 3.59 -11.41 1.28
C TYR A 48 2.55 -11.28 2.41
N PRO A 49 2.74 -11.93 3.57
CA PRO A 49 1.82 -11.78 4.70
C PRO A 49 1.88 -10.37 5.27
N LEU A 50 0.72 -9.71 5.47
CA LEU A 50 0.63 -8.32 5.93
C LEU A 50 1.50 -8.01 7.18
N ASN A 51 1.56 -8.94 8.13
CA ASN A 51 2.31 -8.77 9.37
C ASN A 51 3.76 -9.28 9.32
N ASP A 52 4.20 -9.80 8.17
CA ASP A 52 5.54 -10.36 7.95
C ASP A 52 6.10 -9.93 6.58
N PRO A 53 6.38 -8.62 6.39
CA PRO A 53 6.92 -8.13 5.13
C PRO A 53 8.36 -8.62 4.90
N PRO A 54 8.75 -8.86 3.64
CA PRO A 54 10.11 -9.26 3.30
C PRO A 54 11.12 -8.20 3.74
N LYS A 55 12.23 -8.66 4.34
CA LYS A 55 13.29 -7.76 4.81
C LYS A 55 13.99 -7.09 3.64
N MET A 56 14.08 -5.77 3.68
CA MET A 56 14.84 -5.00 2.72
C MET A 56 16.33 -5.36 2.79
N ASP A 57 16.89 -5.79 1.65
CA ASP A 57 18.34 -5.96 1.52
C ASP A 57 19.02 -4.60 1.37
N ARG A 58 19.89 -4.26 2.32
CA ARG A 58 20.64 -2.98 2.35
C ARG A 58 22.06 -3.11 1.79
N THR A 59 22.44 -4.27 1.26
CA THR A 59 23.81 -4.53 0.78
C THR A 59 24.10 -3.94 -0.59
N ALA A 60 23.07 -3.74 -1.43
CA ALA A 60 23.21 -3.20 -2.78
C ALA A 60 23.61 -1.72 -2.82
N PHE A 61 23.27 -0.94 -1.81
CA PHE A 61 23.54 0.50 -1.74
C PHE A 61 24.44 0.83 -0.53
N SER A 62 25.75 0.95 -0.78
CA SER A 62 26.70 1.47 0.22
C SER A 62 27.10 2.91 -0.12
N MET A 63 26.76 3.85 0.75
CA MET A 63 27.29 5.21 0.68
C MET A 63 28.74 5.18 1.19
N ARG A 64 29.72 5.26 0.28
CA ARG A 64 31.13 5.38 0.65
C ARG A 64 31.48 6.86 0.79
N GLY A 65 31.82 7.29 2.00
CA GLY A 65 32.36 8.62 2.25
C GLY A 65 33.70 8.82 1.54
N ARG A 66 33.90 10.00 0.94
CA ARG A 66 35.16 10.35 0.29
C ARG A 66 36.24 10.50 1.37
N LYS A 67 37.28 9.64 1.36
CA LYS A 67 38.43 9.79 2.25
C LYS A 67 39.09 11.14 1.95
N LYS A 68 39.19 12.03 2.93
CA LYS A 68 40.09 13.19 2.83
C LYS A 68 41.51 12.63 2.86
N ASN A 69 42.22 12.73 1.74
CA ASN A 69 43.66 12.57 1.75
C ASN A 69 44.22 13.80 2.48
N GLY A 70 44.86 13.55 3.63
CA GLY A 70 45.64 14.55 4.35
C GLY A 70 47.00 14.74 3.69
#